data_AF-A0A285S2N8-F1
#
_entry.id   AF-A0A285S2N8-F1
#
_cell.length_a   1.000
_cell.length_b   1.000
_cell.length_c   1.000
_cell.angle_alpha   90.00
_cell.angle_beta   90.00
_cell.angle_gamma   90.00
#
_symmetry.space_group_name_H-M   'P 1'
#
loop_
_entity.id
_entity.type
_entity.pdbx_description
1 polymer ?
#
loop_
_entity_poly.entity_id
_entity_poly.type
_entity_poly.pdbx_seq_one_letter_code
_entity_poly.pdbx_strand_id
1 'polypeptide(L)'
;MKGTSFFMNFDDKKEKLLEQLSKATGINFQITDSELSDEETVNKLKEMVVRFNVLDSKSSFYRAYLTRELSYSDAAAYIHRFHIDENAIRMLFYLESQVDYPKEAVSLLKSLLPDSQDALVQIDAKHIAIIVHFDSIPTDEDILQYCNEFLDMLESEAFLSFKVSYDLPINKFTELPNSYKDIVLAMHIGNIFRSSDHVYSYSTMGLGRLLYNIPVDEVETYLNNHINIDILAQLDVETLNLLEAFFDNDLSLAETSRKMFIHRNTLIYRLDKFADLTGYDVRKFSDAITVKLSLMLYNYIRSR
;
A
#
# COMPACT_ATOMS: atom_id res chain seq x y z
N MET A 1 -25.82 49.63 -4.27
CA MET A 1 -26.61 48.39 -4.43
C MET A 1 -26.18 47.43 -3.33
N LYS A 2 -27.02 47.25 -2.31
CA LYS A 2 -26.75 46.36 -1.17
C LYS A 2 -27.00 44.92 -1.61
N GLY A 3 -26.04 44.04 -1.31
CA GLY A 3 -26.10 42.63 -1.62
C GLY A 3 -27.26 41.93 -0.91
N THR A 4 -28.04 41.19 -1.69
CA THR A 4 -29.02 40.22 -1.23
C THR A 4 -28.26 39.04 -0.60
N SER A 5 -28.14 39.08 0.72
CA SER A 5 -27.81 37.90 1.51
C SER A 5 -28.99 36.92 1.40
N PHE A 6 -28.84 35.92 0.54
CA PHE A 6 -29.75 34.78 0.44
C PHE A 6 -29.58 33.92 1.71
N PHE A 7 -30.38 34.19 2.74
CA PHE A 7 -30.56 33.22 3.83
C PHE A 7 -31.44 32.09 3.28
N MET A 8 -30.82 30.94 2.96
CA MET A 8 -31.54 29.72 2.60
C MET A 8 -32.51 29.34 3.74
N ASN A 9 -33.80 29.24 3.42
CA ASN A 9 -34.86 28.94 4.38
C ASN A 9 -34.72 27.48 4.88
N PHE A 10 -35.31 27.14 6.02
CA PHE A 10 -35.28 25.80 6.61
C PHE A 10 -35.73 24.73 5.62
N ASP A 11 -36.82 24.96 4.90
CA ASP A 11 -37.35 24.01 3.91
C ASP A 11 -36.36 23.71 2.79
N ASP A 12 -35.64 24.71 2.27
CA ASP A 12 -34.62 24.52 1.24
C ASP A 12 -33.45 23.67 1.75
N LYS A 13 -33.01 23.92 3.00
CA LYS A 13 -31.93 23.14 3.63
C LYS A 13 -32.36 21.71 3.89
N LYS A 14 -33.60 21.51 4.35
CA LYS A 14 -34.21 20.21 4.62
C LYS A 14 -34.32 19.39 3.32
N GLU A 15 -34.92 19.95 2.26
CA GLU A 15 -35.04 19.26 0.97
C GLU A 15 -33.68 18.86 0.41
N LYS A 16 -32.70 19.77 0.44
CA LYS A 16 -31.35 19.48 -0.05
C LYS A 16 -30.68 18.33 0.71
N LEU A 17 -30.82 18.28 2.04
CA LEU A 17 -30.25 17.21 2.87
C LEU A 17 -30.98 15.88 2.67
N LEU A 18 -32.31 15.90 2.53
CA LEU A 18 -33.11 14.71 2.22
C LEU A 18 -32.81 14.17 0.82
N GLU A 19 -32.61 15.05 -0.17
CA GLU A 19 -32.18 14.67 -1.52
C GLU A 19 -30.77 14.05 -1.50
N GLN A 20 -29.85 14.60 -0.70
CA GLN A 20 -28.51 14.02 -0.50
C GLN A 20 -28.58 12.62 0.12
N LEU A 21 -29.39 12.43 1.16
CA LEU A 21 -29.62 11.12 1.77
C LEU A 21 -30.29 10.14 0.78
N SER A 22 -31.27 10.62 0.01
CA SER A 22 -31.99 9.79 -0.95
C SER A 22 -31.08 9.34 -2.09
N LYS A 23 -30.22 10.24 -2.58
CA LYS A 23 -29.19 9.90 -3.57
C LYS A 23 -28.13 8.94 -3.02
N ALA A 24 -27.76 9.07 -1.76
CA ALA A 24 -26.70 8.26 -1.17
C ALA A 24 -27.17 6.85 -0.78
N THR A 25 -28.41 6.69 -0.35
CA THR A 25 -28.94 5.40 0.12
C THR A 25 -29.84 4.70 -0.91
N GLY A 26 -30.31 5.42 -1.93
CA GLY A 26 -31.34 4.93 -2.86
C GLY A 26 -32.75 4.89 -2.26
N ILE A 27 -32.94 5.37 -1.03
CA ILE A 27 -34.22 5.36 -0.30
C ILE A 27 -34.81 6.77 -0.32
N ASN A 28 -36.07 6.92 -0.73
CA ASN A 28 -36.72 8.23 -0.68
C ASN A 28 -37.10 8.59 0.76
N PHE A 29 -36.56 9.70 1.28
CA PHE A 29 -36.85 10.16 2.64
C PHE A 29 -37.86 11.31 2.64
N GLN A 30 -38.86 11.19 3.51
CA GLN A 30 -39.79 12.27 3.84
C GLN A 30 -39.88 12.42 5.36
N ILE A 31 -39.97 13.67 5.84
CA ILE A 31 -40.21 13.98 7.24
C ILE A 31 -41.65 14.49 7.34
N THR A 32 -42.53 13.69 7.94
CA THR A 32 -43.94 14.03 8.12
C THR A 32 -44.21 14.67 9.48
N ASP A 33 -43.61 14.15 10.55
CA ASP A 33 -43.78 14.65 11.91
C ASP A 33 -42.44 14.62 12.65
N SER A 34 -41.95 15.79 13.08
CA SER A 34 -40.74 15.94 13.87
C SER A 34 -41.07 16.69 15.15
N GLU A 35 -40.76 16.09 16.30
CA GLU A 35 -40.82 16.77 17.61
C GLU A 35 -39.63 17.73 17.82
N LEU A 36 -38.66 17.72 16.90
CA LEU A 36 -37.45 18.53 16.95
C LEU A 36 -37.70 19.91 16.35
N SER A 37 -37.01 20.93 16.86
CA SER A 37 -36.99 22.22 16.20
C SER A 37 -36.39 22.13 14.79
N ASP A 38 -36.66 23.14 13.95
CA ASP A 38 -36.10 23.24 12.59
C ASP A 38 -34.56 23.14 12.59
N GLU A 39 -33.90 23.79 13.55
CA GLU A 39 -32.44 23.79 13.65
C GLU A 39 -31.89 22.41 14.07
N GLU A 40 -32.52 21.76 15.06
CA GLU A 40 -32.16 20.41 15.48
C GLU A 40 -32.40 19.37 14.39
N THR A 41 -33.49 19.52 13.62
CA THR A 41 -33.81 18.67 12.47
C THR A 41 -32.72 18.78 11.40
N VAL A 42 -32.31 20.00 11.04
CA VAL A 42 -31.21 20.21 10.08
C VAL A 42 -29.90 19.63 10.60
N ASN A 43 -29.58 19.80 11.88
CA ASN A 43 -28.34 19.27 12.45
C ASN A 43 -28.34 17.73 12.49
N LYS A 44 -29.44 17.09 12.85
CA LYS A 44 -29.58 15.62 12.76
C LYS A 44 -29.50 15.12 11.33
N LEU A 45 -30.12 15.81 10.37
CA LEU A 45 -29.99 15.46 8.95
C LEU A 45 -28.56 15.59 8.45
N LYS A 46 -27.83 16.64 8.86
CA LYS A 46 -26.39 16.78 8.58
C LYS A 46 -25.60 15.64 9.20
N GLU A 47 -25.84 15.31 10.46
CA GLU A 47 -25.18 14.17 11.12
C GLU A 47 -25.49 12.85 10.41
N MET A 48 -26.72 12.65 9.93
CA MET A 48 -27.09 11.49 9.12
C MET A 48 -26.36 11.51 7.78
N VAL A 49 -26.31 12.63 7.07
CA VAL A 49 -25.54 12.78 5.81
C VAL A 49 -24.06 12.45 6.04
N VAL A 50 -23.49 12.90 7.16
CA VAL A 50 -22.11 12.56 7.55
C VAL A 50 -21.97 11.08 7.92
N ARG A 51 -22.91 10.51 8.68
CA ARG A 51 -22.89 9.10 9.13
C ARG A 51 -23.13 8.10 8.01
N PHE A 52 -24.01 8.43 7.07
CA PHE A 52 -24.21 7.67 5.83
C PHE A 52 -23.12 7.95 4.80
N ASN A 53 -22.10 8.72 5.18
CA ASN A 53 -20.89 8.96 4.44
C ASN A 53 -21.22 9.27 2.99
N VAL A 54 -22.07 10.30 2.73
CA VAL A 54 -22.43 10.67 1.36
C VAL A 54 -21.13 10.89 0.60
N LEU A 55 -20.73 9.88 -0.18
CA LEU A 55 -19.50 9.89 -0.94
C LEU A 55 -19.73 10.93 -2.04
N ASP A 56 -19.28 12.14 -1.73
CA ASP A 56 -19.45 13.33 -2.54
C ASP A 56 -18.51 13.36 -3.73
N SER A 57 -17.45 12.55 -3.66
CA SER A 57 -16.33 12.51 -4.57
C SER A 57 -15.96 11.08 -4.96
N LYS A 58 -15.49 10.93 -6.20
CA LYS A 58 -14.95 9.68 -6.76
C LYS A 58 -13.84 9.10 -5.86
N SER A 59 -13.00 9.96 -5.30
CA SER A 59 -11.91 9.60 -4.37
C SER A 59 -12.43 8.94 -3.09
N SER A 60 -13.42 9.56 -2.41
CA SER A 60 -14.00 8.98 -1.20
C SER A 60 -14.73 7.66 -1.47
N PHE A 61 -15.41 7.56 -2.62
CA PHE A 61 -16.04 6.32 -3.06
C PHE A 61 -15.03 5.19 -3.22
N TYR A 62 -13.96 5.42 -3.99
CA TYR A 62 -12.91 4.42 -4.12
C TYR A 62 -12.30 4.06 -2.79
N ARG A 63 -12.00 5.03 -1.90
CA ARG A 63 -11.45 4.72 -0.56
C ARG A 63 -12.33 3.71 0.18
N ALA A 64 -13.62 4.02 0.33
CA ALA A 64 -14.55 3.16 1.04
C ALA A 64 -14.69 1.77 0.40
N TYR A 65 -14.62 1.70 -0.94
CA TYR A 65 -14.69 0.42 -1.65
C TYR A 65 -13.40 -0.41 -1.50
N LEU A 66 -12.23 0.22 -1.66
CA LEU A 66 -10.91 -0.42 -1.50
C LEU A 66 -10.73 -0.96 -0.07
N THR A 67 -11.11 -0.19 0.95
CA THR A 67 -11.02 -0.58 2.36
C THR A 67 -12.14 -1.53 2.81
N ARG A 68 -13.06 -1.91 1.91
CA ARG A 68 -14.23 -2.78 2.16
C ARG A 68 -15.22 -2.21 3.18
N GLU A 69 -15.24 -0.90 3.37
CA GLU A 69 -16.30 -0.19 4.09
C GLU A 69 -17.60 -0.16 3.28
N LEU A 70 -17.51 -0.26 1.95
CA LEU A 70 -18.63 -0.28 1.03
C LEU A 70 -18.73 -1.63 0.30
N SER A 71 -19.92 -2.25 0.34
CA SER A 71 -20.19 -3.48 -0.40
C SER A 71 -20.35 -3.21 -1.90
N TYR A 72 -20.22 -4.24 -2.74
CA TYR A 72 -20.44 -4.08 -4.18
C TYR A 72 -21.90 -3.70 -4.51
N SER A 73 -22.89 -4.24 -3.79
CA SER A 73 -24.30 -3.90 -4.00
C SER A 73 -24.56 -2.41 -3.76
N ASP A 74 -23.90 -1.83 -2.77
CA ASP A 74 -24.01 -0.41 -2.44
C ASP A 74 -23.15 0.45 -3.39
N ALA A 75 -22.05 -0.09 -3.90
CA ALA A 75 -21.17 0.57 -4.84
C ALA A 75 -21.81 0.80 -6.21
N ALA A 76 -22.74 -0.05 -6.65
CA ALA A 76 -23.35 0.01 -7.99
C ALA A 76 -23.94 1.39 -8.33
N ALA A 77 -24.60 2.04 -7.37
CA ALA A 77 -25.16 3.39 -7.55
C ALA A 77 -24.06 4.44 -7.81
N TYR A 78 -22.91 4.32 -7.15
CA TYR A 78 -21.77 5.22 -7.30
C TYR A 78 -20.96 4.93 -8.56
N ILE A 79 -20.80 3.66 -8.94
CA ILE A 79 -20.18 3.25 -10.21
C ILE A 79 -20.91 3.93 -11.37
N HIS A 80 -22.24 3.83 -11.40
CA HIS A 80 -23.07 4.49 -12.39
C HIS A 80 -22.95 6.03 -12.31
N ARG A 81 -23.04 6.61 -11.11
CA ARG A 81 -22.95 8.06 -10.90
C ARG A 81 -21.63 8.67 -11.36
N PHE A 82 -20.51 7.96 -11.16
CA PHE A 82 -19.18 8.42 -11.54
C PHE A 82 -18.74 7.92 -12.93
N HIS A 83 -19.64 7.28 -13.68
CA HIS A 83 -19.37 6.74 -15.02
C HIS A 83 -18.13 5.83 -15.07
N ILE A 84 -17.97 4.98 -14.05
CA ILE A 84 -16.84 4.06 -13.97
C ILE A 84 -17.13 2.86 -14.87
N ASP A 85 -16.22 2.57 -15.80
CA ASP A 85 -16.28 1.33 -16.56
C ASP A 85 -15.85 0.15 -15.67
N GLU A 86 -16.73 -0.82 -15.48
CA GLU A 86 -16.46 -1.99 -14.64
C GLU A 86 -15.56 -3.04 -15.28
N ASN A 87 -15.39 -3.01 -16.61
CA ASN A 87 -14.63 -3.99 -17.37
C ASN A 87 -13.31 -3.43 -17.94
N ALA A 88 -13.04 -2.13 -17.75
CA ALA A 88 -11.77 -1.53 -18.13
C ALA A 88 -10.58 -2.22 -17.44
N ILE A 89 -9.47 -2.33 -18.17
CA ILE A 89 -8.19 -2.77 -17.62
C ILE A 89 -7.66 -1.64 -16.76
N ARG A 90 -7.34 -1.95 -15.50
CA ARG A 90 -6.82 -0.97 -14.56
C ARG A 90 -5.77 -1.59 -13.66
N MET A 91 -4.92 -0.76 -13.10
CA MET A 91 -3.88 -1.17 -12.18
C MET A 91 -3.85 -0.24 -10.98
N LEU A 92 -3.51 -0.80 -9.82
CA LEU A 92 -3.41 -0.06 -8.58
C LEU A 92 -1.95 0.10 -8.17
N PHE A 93 -1.63 1.32 -7.79
CA PHE A 93 -0.36 1.68 -7.17
C PHE A 93 -0.65 2.21 -5.78
N TYR A 94 0.05 1.70 -4.78
CA TYR A 94 -0.02 2.14 -3.40
C TYR A 94 1.28 2.80 -3.01
N LEU A 95 1.21 4.07 -2.64
CA LEU A 95 2.34 4.92 -2.33
C LEU A 95 2.37 5.17 -0.82
N GLU A 96 3.56 5.04 -0.23
CA GLU A 96 3.81 5.27 1.20
C GLU A 96 4.94 6.29 1.37
N SER A 97 4.70 7.32 2.20
CA SER A 97 5.72 8.27 2.62
C SER A 97 6.19 8.02 4.04
N GLN A 98 7.44 8.39 4.33
CA GLN A 98 8.00 8.37 5.68
C GLN A 98 7.37 9.43 6.60
N VAL A 99 6.93 10.55 6.02
CA VAL A 99 6.35 11.69 6.73
C VAL A 99 4.95 12.01 6.21
N ASP A 100 4.22 12.83 6.95
CA ASP A 100 2.92 13.29 6.47
C ASP A 100 3.10 14.13 5.20
N TYR A 101 2.41 13.75 4.13
CA TYR A 101 2.53 14.47 2.86
C TYR A 101 1.66 15.73 2.85
N PRO A 102 2.12 16.81 2.20
CA PRO A 102 1.38 18.05 2.07
C PRO A 102 0.37 17.95 0.91
N LYS A 103 -0.60 18.86 0.84
CA LYS A 103 -1.67 18.82 -0.19
C LYS A 103 -1.14 19.00 -1.62
N GLU A 104 0.03 19.61 -1.74
CA GLU A 104 0.77 19.82 -2.97
C GLU A 104 1.14 18.49 -3.62
N ALA A 105 1.56 17.48 -2.84
CA ALA A 105 1.88 16.14 -3.34
C ALA A 105 0.70 15.50 -4.08
N VAL A 106 -0.51 15.63 -3.51
CA VAL A 106 -1.75 15.15 -4.13
C VAL A 106 -2.06 15.89 -5.44
N SER A 107 -1.74 17.18 -5.50
CA SER A 107 -1.99 18.00 -6.70
C SER A 107 -1.01 17.66 -7.82
N LEU A 108 0.26 17.43 -7.49
CA LEU A 108 1.29 16.98 -8.41
C LEU A 108 0.95 15.62 -9.02
N LEU A 109 0.64 14.62 -8.18
CA LEU A 109 0.24 13.30 -8.67
C LEU A 109 -1.03 13.36 -9.52
N LYS A 110 -2.03 14.16 -9.16
CA LYS A 110 -3.23 14.36 -10.00
C LYS A 110 -2.90 14.92 -11.38
N SER A 111 -1.86 15.77 -11.50
CA SER A 111 -1.47 16.34 -12.79
C SER A 111 -0.84 15.31 -13.74
N LEU A 112 -0.34 14.18 -13.20
CA LEU A 112 0.19 13.06 -13.95
C LEU A 112 -0.88 12.10 -14.47
N LEU A 113 -2.13 12.20 -14.01
CA LEU A 113 -3.21 11.29 -14.41
C LEU A 113 -3.96 11.87 -15.61
N PRO A 114 -3.74 11.35 -16.83
CA PRO A 114 -4.30 11.93 -18.04
C PRO A 114 -5.77 11.53 -18.26
N ASP A 115 -6.21 10.39 -17.71
CA ASP A 115 -7.54 9.85 -17.99
C ASP A 115 -8.56 10.29 -16.92
N SER A 116 -9.75 10.67 -17.40
CA SER A 116 -10.93 10.88 -16.58
C SER A 116 -11.35 9.65 -15.76
N GLN A 117 -11.00 8.44 -16.21
CA GLN A 117 -11.24 7.18 -15.52
C GLN A 117 -10.25 6.97 -14.37
N ASP A 118 -9.06 7.54 -14.42
CA ASP A 118 -8.08 7.45 -13.35
C ASP A 118 -8.59 8.06 -12.04
N ALA A 119 -8.00 7.63 -10.95
CA ALA A 119 -8.36 8.11 -9.64
C ALA A 119 -7.15 8.17 -8.70
N LEU A 120 -7.03 9.30 -8.00
CA LEU A 120 -6.16 9.41 -6.83
C LEU A 120 -7.02 9.36 -5.56
N VAL A 121 -6.66 8.44 -4.68
CA VAL A 121 -7.35 8.10 -3.45
C VAL A 121 -6.43 8.35 -2.27
N GLN A 122 -6.73 9.38 -1.48
CA GLN A 122 -6.02 9.63 -0.22
C GLN A 122 -6.53 8.65 0.83
N ILE A 123 -5.67 7.75 1.31
CA ILE A 123 -6.02 6.75 2.32
C ILE A 123 -5.89 7.37 3.71
N ASP A 124 -4.73 7.93 4.01
CA ASP A 124 -4.44 8.71 5.22
C ASP A 124 -3.31 9.73 4.95
N ALA A 125 -2.70 10.29 6.00
CA ALA A 125 -1.66 11.32 5.89
C ALA A 125 -0.32 10.85 5.27
N LYS A 126 -0.10 9.54 5.14
CA LYS A 126 1.14 8.94 4.62
C LYS A 126 0.92 8.05 3.41
N HIS A 127 -0.32 7.63 3.17
CA HIS A 127 -0.65 6.65 2.14
C HIS A 127 -1.61 7.20 1.07
N ILE A 128 -1.27 6.93 -0.18
CA ILE A 128 -2.06 7.29 -1.37
C ILE A 128 -2.22 6.05 -2.24
N ALA A 129 -3.43 5.77 -2.70
CA ALA A 129 -3.67 4.79 -3.75
C ALA A 129 -3.98 5.52 -5.07
N ILE A 130 -3.39 5.05 -6.17
CA ILE A 130 -3.61 5.55 -7.53
C ILE A 130 -4.18 4.39 -8.35
N ILE A 131 -5.26 4.67 -9.08
CA ILE A 131 -5.89 3.74 -10.02
C ILE A 131 -5.64 4.31 -11.42
N VAL A 132 -4.90 3.57 -12.24
CA VAL A 132 -4.57 3.94 -13.62
C VAL A 132 -5.28 2.97 -14.58
N HIS A 133 -5.93 3.50 -15.60
CA HIS A 133 -6.61 2.72 -16.64
C HIS A 133 -5.71 2.55 -17.86
N PHE A 134 -5.88 1.42 -18.54
CA PHE A 134 -5.09 1.07 -19.71
C PHE A 134 -6.00 0.54 -20.83
N ASP A 135 -5.68 0.87 -22.08
CA ASP A 135 -6.37 0.33 -23.26
C ASP A 135 -6.02 -1.15 -23.50
N SER A 136 -4.81 -1.54 -23.12
CA SER A 136 -4.29 -2.91 -23.20
C SER A 136 -3.49 -3.26 -21.95
N ILE A 137 -3.24 -4.55 -21.71
CA ILE A 137 -2.43 -4.99 -20.58
C ILE A 137 -1.02 -4.36 -20.71
N PRO A 138 -0.57 -3.54 -19.73
CA PRO A 138 0.75 -2.92 -19.78
C PRO A 138 1.87 -3.96 -19.62
N THR A 139 3.03 -3.68 -20.20
CA THR A 139 4.23 -4.48 -20.00
C THR A 139 4.91 -4.12 -18.67
N ASP A 140 5.84 -4.96 -18.20
CA ASP A 140 6.61 -4.68 -16.98
C ASP A 140 7.41 -3.36 -17.11
N GLU A 141 7.89 -3.02 -18.31
CA GLU A 141 8.61 -1.76 -18.56
C GLU A 141 7.66 -0.56 -18.41
N ASP A 142 6.44 -0.63 -18.97
CA ASP A 142 5.43 0.43 -18.84
C ASP A 142 5.08 0.66 -17.36
N ILE A 143 4.88 -0.42 -16.61
CA ILE A 143 4.53 -0.37 -15.18
C ILE A 143 5.64 0.31 -14.37
N LEU A 144 6.89 -0.07 -14.61
CA LEU A 144 8.04 0.52 -13.93
C LEU A 144 8.21 1.99 -14.30
N GLN A 145 7.91 2.36 -15.54
CA GLN A 145 7.90 3.77 -15.95
C GLN A 145 6.90 4.58 -15.13
N TYR A 146 5.64 4.14 -15.00
CA TYR A 146 4.64 4.81 -14.15
C TYR A 146 5.11 4.95 -12.69
N CYS A 147 5.70 3.88 -12.13
CA CYS A 147 6.24 3.91 -10.77
C CYS A 147 7.30 5.01 -10.61
N ASN A 148 8.26 5.05 -11.53
CA ASN A 148 9.34 6.05 -11.49
C ASN A 148 8.80 7.46 -11.72
N GLU A 149 7.85 7.66 -12.64
CA GLU A 149 7.22 8.97 -12.85
C GLU A 149 6.53 9.51 -11.60
N PHE A 150 5.82 8.65 -10.85
CA PHE A 150 5.21 9.04 -9.58
C PHE A 150 6.24 9.41 -8.53
N LEU A 151 7.29 8.60 -8.38
CA LEU A 151 8.36 8.84 -7.41
C LEU A 151 9.16 10.10 -7.75
N ASP A 152 9.62 10.23 -9.00
CA ASP A 152 10.42 11.36 -9.49
C ASP A 152 9.68 12.69 -9.32
N MET A 153 8.38 12.71 -9.60
CA MET A 153 7.53 13.90 -9.40
C MET A 153 7.46 14.31 -7.93
N LEU A 154 7.27 13.35 -7.01
CA LEU A 154 7.21 13.62 -5.58
C LEU A 154 8.56 14.03 -4.99
N GLU A 155 9.64 13.42 -5.45
CA GLU A 155 10.99 13.74 -5.00
C GLU A 155 11.46 15.10 -5.52
N SER A 156 11.21 15.41 -6.79
CA SER A 156 11.72 16.63 -7.43
C SER A 156 10.93 17.88 -7.05
N GLU A 157 9.60 17.78 -6.96
CA GLU A 157 8.73 18.95 -6.78
C GLU A 157 8.24 19.12 -5.34
N ALA A 158 8.09 18.01 -4.59
CA ALA A 158 7.65 18.06 -3.19
C ALA A 158 8.76 17.79 -2.17
N PHE A 159 9.95 17.35 -2.62
CA PHE A 159 11.07 16.96 -1.77
C PHE A 159 10.71 15.86 -0.76
N LEU A 160 9.86 14.91 -1.17
CA LEU A 160 9.38 13.81 -0.34
C LEU A 160 9.83 12.48 -0.90
N SER A 161 10.39 11.65 -0.02
CA SER A 161 10.63 10.25 -0.34
C SER A 161 9.35 9.46 -0.18
N PHE A 162 8.99 8.77 -1.26
CA PHE A 162 7.92 7.78 -1.28
C PHE A 162 8.48 6.43 -1.72
N LYS A 163 7.72 5.39 -1.39
CA LYS A 163 7.85 4.08 -2.00
C LYS A 163 6.53 3.75 -2.68
N VAL A 164 6.58 2.89 -3.68
CA VAL A 164 5.40 2.44 -4.42
C VAL A 164 5.34 0.92 -4.46
N SER A 165 4.14 0.39 -4.30
CA SER A 165 3.84 -1.03 -4.48
C SER A 165 2.68 -1.23 -5.44
N TYR A 166 2.72 -2.31 -6.21
CA TYR A 166 1.70 -2.61 -7.22
C TYR A 166 1.48 -4.11 -7.37
N ASP A 167 0.41 -4.49 -8.06
CA ASP A 167 0.10 -5.89 -8.42
C ASP A 167 -0.29 -5.96 -9.92
N LEU A 168 -0.66 -7.14 -10.39
CA LEU A 168 -1.09 -7.37 -11.77
C LEU A 168 -2.30 -6.52 -12.17
N PRO A 169 -2.42 -6.16 -13.46
CA PRO A 169 -3.60 -5.49 -13.99
C PRO A 169 -4.86 -6.33 -13.76
N ILE A 170 -5.95 -5.66 -13.37
CA ILE A 170 -7.27 -6.25 -13.17
C ILE A 170 -8.23 -5.76 -14.26
N ASN A 171 -9.21 -6.59 -14.63
CA ASN A 171 -10.21 -6.26 -15.64
C ASN A 171 -11.65 -6.25 -15.10
N LYS A 172 -11.82 -6.42 -13.79
CA LYS A 172 -13.12 -6.34 -13.12
C LYS A 172 -13.06 -5.42 -11.92
N PHE A 173 -14.01 -4.51 -11.83
CA PHE A 173 -14.16 -3.62 -10.67
C PHE A 173 -14.25 -4.38 -9.33
N THR A 174 -14.85 -5.56 -9.32
CA THR A 174 -14.99 -6.42 -8.12
C THR A 174 -13.65 -6.91 -7.54
N GLU A 175 -12.57 -6.85 -8.32
CA GLU A 175 -11.23 -7.31 -7.89
C GLU A 175 -10.43 -6.23 -7.16
N LEU A 176 -10.86 -4.96 -7.25
CA LEU A 176 -10.18 -3.81 -6.62
C LEU A 176 -9.86 -3.99 -5.13
N PRO A 177 -10.79 -4.47 -4.26
CA PRO A 177 -10.46 -4.61 -2.84
C PRO A 177 -9.44 -5.72 -2.56
N ASN A 178 -9.36 -6.75 -3.42
CA ASN A 178 -8.34 -7.78 -3.30
C ASN A 178 -6.98 -7.25 -3.75
N SER A 179 -6.93 -6.60 -4.91
CA SER A 179 -5.71 -5.95 -5.42
C SER A 179 -5.17 -4.92 -4.40
N TYR A 180 -6.04 -4.10 -3.79
CA TYR A 180 -5.65 -3.18 -2.73
C TYR A 180 -5.05 -3.88 -1.50
N LYS A 181 -5.65 -4.98 -1.06
CA LYS A 181 -5.10 -5.79 0.04
C LYS A 181 -3.71 -6.32 -0.31
N ASP A 182 -3.54 -6.82 -1.53
CA ASP A 182 -2.30 -7.43 -2.01
C ASP A 182 -1.16 -6.40 -2.13
N ILE A 183 -1.42 -5.20 -2.66
CA ILE A 183 -0.41 -4.13 -2.75
C ILE A 183 -0.06 -3.53 -1.38
N VAL A 184 -1.01 -3.39 -0.46
CA VAL A 184 -0.71 -2.95 0.92
C VAL A 184 0.20 -3.98 1.61
N LEU A 185 -0.11 -5.27 1.45
CA LEU A 185 0.75 -6.34 1.93
C LEU A 185 2.13 -6.29 1.26
N ALA A 186 2.18 -5.92 -0.02
CA ALA A 186 3.45 -5.75 -0.73
C ALA A 186 4.29 -4.61 -0.19
N MET A 187 3.69 -3.47 0.15
CA MET A 187 4.41 -2.39 0.82
C MET A 187 5.02 -2.86 2.15
N HIS A 188 4.23 -3.55 2.98
CA HIS A 188 4.71 -4.05 4.27
C HIS A 188 5.87 -5.04 4.11
N ILE A 189 5.72 -6.06 3.28
CA ILE A 189 6.77 -7.07 3.05
C ILE A 189 8.01 -6.40 2.44
N GLY A 190 7.84 -5.48 1.49
CA GLY A 190 8.93 -4.75 0.85
C GLY A 190 9.75 -3.95 1.87
N ASN A 191 9.08 -3.24 2.76
CA ASN A 191 9.73 -2.49 3.84
C ASN A 191 10.49 -3.38 4.84
N ILE A 192 10.06 -4.63 5.06
CA ILE A 192 10.71 -5.55 6.00
C ILE A 192 11.94 -6.23 5.38
N PHE A 193 11.80 -6.74 4.16
CA PHE A 193 12.82 -7.62 3.54
C PHE A 193 13.68 -6.93 2.49
N ARG A 194 13.23 -5.80 1.94
CA ARG A 194 13.85 -5.07 0.82
C ARG A 194 13.78 -3.57 1.06
N SER A 195 14.16 -3.13 2.27
CA SER A 195 13.97 -1.76 2.74
C SER A 195 14.70 -0.70 1.91
N SER A 196 15.75 -1.10 1.17
CA SER A 196 16.49 -0.23 0.23
C SER A 196 15.78 0.02 -1.09
N ASP A 197 14.85 -0.86 -1.48
CA ASP A 197 14.12 -0.73 -2.73
C ASP A 197 12.97 0.29 -2.55
N HIS A 198 12.58 0.94 -3.64
CA HIS A 198 11.51 1.94 -3.65
C HIS A 198 10.26 1.47 -4.42
N VAL A 199 10.36 0.35 -5.13
CA VAL A 199 9.31 -0.22 -5.96
C VAL A 199 9.10 -1.69 -5.58
N TYR A 200 7.88 -2.06 -5.22
CA TYR A 200 7.51 -3.41 -4.76
C TYR A 200 6.40 -4.02 -5.60
N SER A 201 6.71 -5.08 -6.34
CA SER A 201 5.67 -5.87 -7.03
C SER A 201 5.18 -7.00 -6.14
N TYR A 202 3.86 -7.10 -5.95
CA TYR A 202 3.25 -8.19 -5.20
C TYR A 202 3.54 -9.57 -5.83
N SER A 203 3.57 -9.64 -7.16
CA SER A 203 3.80 -10.90 -7.88
C SER A 203 5.21 -11.45 -7.69
N THR A 204 6.19 -10.60 -7.35
CA THR A 204 7.61 -10.98 -7.22
C THR A 204 8.10 -11.12 -5.78
N MET A 205 7.21 -10.98 -4.79
CA MET A 205 7.60 -11.04 -3.36
C MET A 205 8.13 -12.39 -2.87
N GLY A 206 7.85 -13.46 -3.63
CA GLY A 206 8.37 -14.79 -3.36
C GLY A 206 8.13 -15.25 -1.92
N LEU A 207 9.21 -15.63 -1.24
CA LEU A 207 9.16 -16.17 0.13
C LEU A 207 8.61 -15.17 1.16
N GLY A 208 8.84 -13.86 0.98
CA GLY A 208 8.37 -12.85 1.94
C GLY A 208 6.85 -12.91 2.17
N ARG A 209 6.08 -13.18 1.10
CA ARG A 209 4.62 -13.36 1.16
C ARG A 209 4.20 -14.60 1.94
N LEU A 210 4.96 -15.69 1.83
CA LEU A 210 4.67 -16.92 2.57
C LEU A 210 4.97 -16.74 4.05
N LEU A 211 6.11 -16.13 4.36
CA LEU A 211 6.55 -15.91 5.74
C LEU A 211 5.64 -14.95 6.51
N TYR A 212 5.09 -13.93 5.85
CA TYR A 212 4.23 -12.94 6.52
C TYR A 212 2.97 -13.56 7.17
N ASN A 213 2.49 -14.70 6.63
CA ASN A 213 1.30 -15.40 7.13
C ASN A 213 1.61 -16.40 8.25
N ILE A 214 2.89 -16.61 8.61
CA ILE A 214 3.27 -17.56 9.66
C ILE A 214 3.02 -16.89 11.02
N PRO A 215 2.32 -17.57 11.95
CA PRO A 215 2.16 -17.10 13.33
C PRO A 215 3.50 -16.85 14.02
N VAL A 216 3.59 -15.81 14.84
CA VAL A 216 4.86 -15.38 15.47
C VAL A 216 5.43 -16.46 16.38
N ASP A 217 4.59 -17.20 17.08
CA ASP A 217 4.95 -18.33 17.94
C ASP A 217 5.61 -19.49 17.16
N GLU A 218 5.13 -19.76 15.95
CA GLU A 218 5.77 -20.73 15.04
C GLU A 218 7.12 -20.21 14.54
N VAL A 219 7.22 -18.91 14.26
CA VAL A 219 8.50 -18.28 13.88
C VAL A 219 9.52 -18.37 15.01
N GLU A 220 9.14 -18.01 16.24
CA GLU A 220 10.00 -18.09 17.42
C GLU A 220 10.44 -19.54 17.68
N THR A 221 9.53 -20.50 17.54
CA THR A 221 9.83 -21.94 17.68
C THR A 221 10.86 -22.38 16.64
N TYR A 222 10.70 -21.96 15.38
CA TYR A 222 11.68 -22.27 14.33
C TYR A 222 13.06 -21.70 14.65
N LEU A 223 13.15 -20.42 15.05
CA LEU A 223 14.42 -19.76 15.37
C LEU A 223 15.11 -20.40 16.57
N ASN A 224 14.35 -20.74 17.62
CA ASN A 224 14.89 -21.40 18.82
C ASN A 224 15.48 -22.79 18.52
N ASN A 225 14.98 -23.48 17.50
CA ASN A 225 15.48 -24.79 17.07
C ASN A 225 16.63 -24.73 16.05
N HIS A 226 16.92 -23.55 15.51
CA HIS A 226 17.99 -23.34 14.50
C HIS A 226 18.95 -22.24 14.97
N ILE A 227 18.91 -21.05 14.36
CA ILE A 227 19.72 -19.91 14.80
C ILE A 227 18.89 -19.06 15.74
N ASN A 228 19.19 -19.16 17.03
CA ASN A 228 18.50 -18.41 18.07
C ASN A 228 18.58 -16.90 17.83
N ILE A 229 17.49 -16.20 18.15
CA ILE A 229 17.34 -14.74 18.14
C ILE A 229 18.54 -14.04 18.81
N ASP A 230 19.03 -14.55 19.94
CA ASP A 230 20.17 -13.96 20.66
C ASP A 230 21.46 -13.98 19.85
N ILE A 231 21.67 -15.01 19.02
CA ILE A 231 22.83 -15.12 18.13
C ILE A 231 22.64 -14.17 16.93
N LEU A 232 21.44 -14.15 16.35
CA LEU A 232 21.12 -13.24 15.24
C LEU A 232 21.24 -11.77 15.64
N ALA A 233 20.90 -11.43 16.89
CA ALA A 233 21.04 -10.09 17.45
C ALA A 233 22.49 -9.64 17.62
N GLN A 234 23.45 -10.59 17.68
CA GLN A 234 24.88 -10.29 17.78
C GLN A 234 25.55 -10.07 16.42
N LEU A 235 24.86 -10.36 15.31
CA LEU A 235 25.40 -10.15 13.97
C LEU A 235 25.52 -8.65 13.69
N ASP A 236 26.73 -8.22 13.36
CA ASP A 236 26.98 -6.84 12.95
C ASP A 236 26.47 -6.58 11.52
N VAL A 237 26.30 -5.29 11.21
CA VAL A 237 25.83 -4.84 9.89
C VAL A 237 26.76 -5.32 8.77
N GLU A 238 28.07 -5.39 9.02
CA GLU A 238 29.02 -5.91 8.03
C GLU A 238 28.79 -7.39 7.67
N THR A 239 28.48 -8.22 8.67
CA THR A 239 28.18 -9.65 8.47
C THR A 239 26.86 -9.82 7.74
N LEU A 240 25.84 -9.04 8.11
CA LEU A 240 24.54 -9.06 7.42
C LEU A 240 24.69 -8.68 5.94
N ASN A 241 25.37 -7.57 5.65
CA ASN A 241 25.66 -7.13 4.28
C ASN A 241 26.48 -8.16 3.50
N LEU A 242 27.41 -8.85 4.16
CA LEU A 242 28.20 -9.92 3.56
C LEU A 242 27.33 -11.11 3.17
N LEU A 243 26.44 -11.55 4.06
CA LEU A 243 25.54 -12.68 3.79
C LEU A 243 24.56 -12.35 2.67
N GLU A 244 23.99 -11.15 2.68
CA GLU A 244 23.12 -10.66 1.60
C GLU A 244 23.87 -10.66 0.26
N ALA A 245 25.06 -10.05 0.20
CA ALA A 245 25.88 -10.06 -1.00
C ALA A 245 26.24 -11.48 -1.44
N PHE A 246 26.48 -12.40 -0.51
CA PHE A 246 26.78 -13.80 -0.81
C PHE A 246 25.57 -14.55 -1.37
N PHE A 247 24.36 -14.30 -0.84
CA PHE A 247 23.12 -14.88 -1.36
C PHE A 247 22.72 -14.31 -2.72
N ASP A 248 22.92 -13.00 -2.95
CA ASP A 248 22.66 -12.34 -4.24
C ASP A 248 23.53 -12.83 -5.38
N ASN A 249 24.71 -13.37 -5.05
CA ASN A 249 25.68 -13.89 -6.00
C ASN A 249 25.68 -15.42 -6.04
N ASP A 250 24.55 -16.06 -5.75
CA ASP A 250 24.36 -17.51 -5.82
C ASP A 250 25.42 -18.31 -5.03
N LEU A 251 25.83 -17.80 -3.86
CA LEU A 251 26.88 -18.39 -3.00
C LEU A 251 28.27 -18.41 -3.66
N SER A 252 28.50 -17.61 -4.71
CA SER A 252 29.78 -17.53 -5.41
C SER A 252 30.78 -16.66 -4.64
N LEU A 253 31.82 -17.29 -4.12
CA LEU A 253 32.93 -16.59 -3.47
C LEU A 253 33.60 -15.56 -4.40
N ALA A 254 33.72 -15.87 -5.69
CA ALA A 254 34.42 -15.02 -6.64
C ALA A 254 33.62 -13.75 -6.95
N GLU A 255 32.33 -13.90 -7.29
CA GLU A 255 31.45 -12.77 -7.57
C GLU A 255 31.24 -11.90 -6.33
N THR A 256 31.01 -12.52 -5.17
CA THR A 256 30.83 -11.80 -3.90
C THR A 256 32.07 -10.99 -3.51
N SER A 257 33.26 -11.59 -3.63
CA SER A 257 34.51 -10.88 -3.33
C SER A 257 34.72 -9.65 -4.22
N ARG A 258 34.29 -9.73 -5.50
CA ARG A 258 34.29 -8.59 -6.43
C ARG A 258 33.24 -7.55 -6.07
N LYS A 259 31.98 -7.95 -5.81
CA LYS A 259 30.88 -7.05 -5.40
C LYS A 259 31.22 -6.27 -4.13
N MET A 260 31.87 -6.93 -3.18
CA MET A 260 32.26 -6.33 -1.89
C MET A 260 33.64 -5.66 -1.89
N PHE A 261 34.39 -5.71 -3.00
CA PHE A 261 35.76 -5.18 -3.09
C PHE A 261 36.72 -5.72 -2.02
N ILE A 262 36.58 -6.99 -1.64
CA ILE A 262 37.45 -7.67 -0.67
C ILE A 262 38.20 -8.85 -1.31
N HIS A 263 39.32 -9.24 -0.72
CA HIS A 263 40.03 -10.42 -1.17
C HIS A 263 39.26 -11.70 -0.84
N ARG A 264 39.30 -12.71 -1.73
CA ARG A 264 38.60 -14.00 -1.55
C ARG A 264 38.91 -14.68 -0.21
N ASN A 265 40.16 -14.65 0.23
CA ASN A 265 40.54 -15.24 1.53
C ASN A 265 39.94 -14.50 2.72
N THR A 266 39.77 -13.18 2.63
CA THR A 266 39.11 -12.39 3.67
C THR A 266 37.62 -12.74 3.74
N LEU A 267 36.97 -12.93 2.59
CA LEU A 267 35.59 -13.43 2.53
C LEU A 267 35.47 -14.80 3.19
N ILE A 268 36.35 -15.75 2.84
CA ILE A 268 36.38 -17.09 3.46
C ILE A 268 36.51 -16.99 4.98
N TYR A 269 37.47 -16.20 5.48
CA TYR A 269 37.66 -16.02 6.92
C TYR A 269 36.42 -15.45 7.61
N ARG A 270 35.73 -14.48 7.00
CA ARG A 270 34.49 -13.92 7.55
C ARG A 270 33.36 -14.96 7.57
N LEU A 271 33.24 -15.78 6.53
CA LEU A 271 32.28 -16.89 6.47
C LEU A 271 32.60 -17.99 7.50
N ASP A 272 33.87 -18.31 7.71
CA ASP A 272 34.29 -19.27 8.74
C ASP A 272 33.96 -18.74 10.14
N LYS A 273 34.22 -17.46 10.42
CA LYS A 273 33.82 -16.82 11.69
C LYS A 273 32.30 -16.87 11.92
N PHE A 274 31.51 -16.67 10.87
CA PHE A 274 30.05 -16.80 10.93
C PHE A 274 29.62 -18.25 11.22
N ALA A 275 30.27 -19.22 10.59
CA ALA A 275 30.01 -20.64 10.82
C ALA A 275 30.38 -21.06 12.25
N ASP A 276 31.50 -20.56 12.79
CA ASP A 276 31.91 -20.81 14.18
C ASP A 276 30.90 -20.25 15.20
N LEU A 277 30.29 -19.10 14.88
CA LEU A 277 29.29 -18.45 15.74
C LEU A 277 27.93 -19.16 15.71
N THR A 278 27.50 -19.59 14.52
CA THR A 278 26.12 -20.07 14.30
C THR A 278 26.00 -21.58 14.18
N GLY A 279 27.09 -22.28 13.89
CA GLY A 279 27.10 -23.69 13.52
C GLY A 279 26.72 -23.98 12.06
N TYR A 280 26.44 -22.95 11.24
CA TYR A 280 25.97 -23.10 9.86
C TYR A 280 27.01 -22.61 8.84
N ASP A 281 27.36 -23.46 7.88
CA ASP A 281 28.26 -23.09 6.79
C ASP A 281 27.46 -22.72 5.55
N VAL A 282 27.25 -21.43 5.30
CA VAL A 282 26.47 -20.91 4.15
C VAL A 282 27.03 -21.29 2.77
N ARG A 283 28.24 -21.88 2.68
CA ARG A 283 28.72 -22.47 1.42
C ARG A 283 28.00 -23.77 1.09
N LYS A 284 27.39 -24.42 2.08
CA LYS A 284 26.49 -25.56 1.91
C LYS A 284 25.08 -25.04 1.70
N PHE A 285 24.44 -25.51 0.63
CA PHE A 285 23.10 -25.05 0.26
C PHE A 285 22.04 -25.25 1.35
N SER A 286 22.07 -26.38 2.07
CA SER A 286 21.15 -26.67 3.19
C SER A 286 21.25 -25.62 4.30
N ASP A 287 22.47 -25.27 4.66
CA ASP A 287 22.77 -24.34 5.75
C ASP A 287 22.48 -22.91 5.28
N ALA A 288 22.79 -22.59 4.02
CA ALA A 288 22.47 -21.32 3.39
C ALA A 288 20.96 -21.02 3.42
N ILE A 289 20.11 -22.01 3.09
CA ILE A 289 18.66 -21.87 3.19
C ILE A 289 18.25 -21.61 4.65
N THR A 290 18.79 -22.39 5.58
CA THR A 290 18.46 -22.26 7.01
C THR A 290 18.81 -20.87 7.53
N VAL A 291 20.00 -20.37 7.19
CA VAL A 291 20.48 -19.04 7.55
C VAL A 291 19.61 -17.97 6.89
N LYS A 292 19.35 -18.06 5.58
CA LYS A 292 18.52 -17.08 4.85
C LYS A 292 17.12 -16.98 5.44
N LEU A 293 16.47 -18.13 5.70
CA LEU A 293 15.15 -18.16 6.35
C LEU A 293 15.20 -17.58 7.76
N SER A 294 16.21 -17.94 8.57
CA SER A 294 16.34 -17.43 9.94
C SER A 294 16.51 -15.92 9.97
N LEU A 295 17.32 -15.35 9.06
CA LEU A 295 17.49 -13.90 8.93
C LEU A 295 16.19 -13.20 8.50
N MET A 296 15.47 -13.77 7.52
CA MET A 296 14.17 -13.23 7.11
C MET A 296 13.18 -13.23 8.29
N LEU A 297 13.03 -14.37 8.96
CA LEU A 297 12.13 -14.53 10.09
C LEU A 297 12.48 -13.60 11.27
N TYR A 298 13.76 -13.37 11.52
CA TYR A 298 14.22 -12.42 12.53
C TYR A 298 13.85 -10.97 12.18
N ASN A 299 14.06 -10.55 10.92
CA ASN A 299 13.65 -9.22 10.45
C ASN A 299 12.13 -9.04 10.55
N TYR A 300 11.36 -10.08 10.25
CA TYR A 300 9.91 -10.09 10.40
C TYR A 300 9.46 -9.83 11.85
N ILE A 301 10.01 -10.56 12.82
CA ILE A 301 9.67 -10.34 14.24
C ILE A 301 10.04 -8.92 14.69
N ARG A 302 11.19 -8.39 14.26
CA ARG A 302 11.64 -7.04 14.63
C ARG A 302 10.82 -5.90 14.05
N SER A 303 10.07 -6.17 12.99
CA SER A 303 9.23 -5.17 12.31
C SER A 303 7.82 -5.05 12.89
N ARG A 304 7.43 -5.96 13.78
CA ARG A 304 6.12 -5.97 14.46
C ARG A 304 6.13 -5.16 15.75
#